data_AF-A0A094Q0P3-F1
#
_entry.id   AF-A0A094Q0P3-F1
#
_cell.length_a   1.000
_cell.length_b   1.000
_cell.length_c   1.000
_cell.angle_alpha   90.00
_cell.angle_beta   90.00
_cell.angle_gamma   90.00
#
_symmetry.space_group_name_H-M   'P 1'
#
loop_
_entity.id
_entity.type
_entity.pdbx_description
1 polymer ?
#
loop_
_entity_poly.entity_id
_entity_poly.type
_entity_poly.pdbx_seq_one_letter_code
_entity_poly.pdbx_strand_id
1 'polypeptide(L)'
;MSLTIDVKNSSGAKVGTVELPAEIFDQQTNIPLIHQVVTAQLAAARQGTQKAKNRGETSGSGKKPFAQKGTGRARQGSIRAPLQRGGGAAHAVRPRSYFQRTPKKMIAAALKGVLSDRQRNERIYVVDSITTAPSTKAAIAAVRQFSDRKNVLVVLSRAEDIAWRSLRNAENMHLLVPDQLNAYDVLKSDDLVFTQAAINDFLAGPAKSATAVARESELEASA
;
A
#
# COMPACT_ATOMS: atom_id res chain seq x y z
N MET A 1 1.62 10.53 28.54
CA MET A 1 0.35 10.00 29.06
C MET A 1 -0.14 8.96 28.06
N SER A 2 -0.46 7.74 28.48
CA SER A 2 -1.06 6.73 27.59
C SER A 2 -2.53 7.02 27.39
N LEU A 3 -3.01 6.86 26.15
CA LEU A 3 -4.43 6.94 25.83
C LEU A 3 -5.03 5.54 26.00
N THR A 4 -6.14 5.40 26.72
CA THR A 4 -6.79 4.10 26.94
C THR A 4 -7.95 3.90 25.98
N ILE A 5 -8.02 2.72 25.34
CA ILE A 5 -9.18 2.31 24.53
C ILE A 5 -9.84 1.08 25.14
N ASP A 6 -11.16 1.05 25.12
CA ASP A 6 -11.96 -0.08 25.56
C ASP A 6 -11.96 -1.21 24.53
N VAL A 7 -11.70 -2.43 25.01
CA VAL A 7 -11.86 -3.66 24.22
C VAL A 7 -13.28 -4.14 24.38
N LYS A 8 -13.99 -4.32 23.26
CA LYS A 8 -15.33 -4.93 23.26
C LYS A 8 -15.31 -6.33 22.66
N ASN A 9 -16.21 -7.20 23.09
CA ASN A 9 -16.44 -8.48 22.44
C ASN A 9 -17.32 -8.32 21.18
N SER A 10 -17.55 -9.42 20.47
CA SER A 10 -18.45 -9.48 19.30
C SER A 10 -19.90 -9.10 19.58
N SER A 11 -20.31 -9.05 20.86
CA SER A 11 -21.65 -8.68 21.32
C SER A 11 -21.74 -7.24 21.85
N GLY A 12 -20.64 -6.49 21.80
CA GLY A 12 -20.58 -5.07 22.21
C GLY A 12 -20.34 -4.83 23.70
N ALA A 13 -20.17 -5.88 24.50
CA ALA A 13 -19.84 -5.75 25.91
C ALA A 13 -18.35 -5.45 26.10
N LYS A 14 -18.03 -4.58 27.05
CA LYS A 14 -16.64 -4.26 27.43
C LYS A 14 -15.99 -5.44 28.14
N VAL A 15 -14.85 -5.89 27.64
CA VAL A 15 -14.08 -7.02 28.17
C VAL A 15 -12.80 -6.57 28.86
N GLY A 16 -12.22 -5.45 28.41
CA GLY A 16 -10.98 -4.92 28.96
C GLY A 16 -10.62 -3.56 28.39
N THR A 17 -9.36 -3.17 28.60
CA THR A 17 -8.79 -1.91 28.09
C THR A 17 -7.39 -2.15 27.58
N VAL A 18 -6.99 -1.43 26.53
CA VAL A 18 -5.64 -1.44 25.97
C VAL A 18 -5.05 -0.03 26.07
N GLU A 19 -3.80 0.05 26.48
CA GLU A 19 -3.05 1.30 26.49
C GLU A 19 -2.39 1.57 25.13
N LEU A 20 -2.64 2.74 24.58
CA LEU A 20 -2.00 3.27 23.38
C LEU A 20 -0.86 4.23 23.76
N PRO A 21 0.39 3.93 23.38
CA PRO A 21 1.52 4.83 23.60
C PRO A 21 1.38 6.13 22.81
N ALA A 22 1.55 7.27 23.49
CA ALA A 22 1.54 8.61 22.87
C ALA A 22 2.60 8.77 21.76
N GLU A 23 3.71 8.04 21.81
CA GLU A 23 4.75 8.08 20.78
C GLU A 23 4.29 7.61 19.39
N ILE A 24 3.19 6.87 19.32
CA ILE A 24 2.63 6.32 18.08
C ILE A 24 1.30 7.00 17.75
N PHE A 25 0.45 7.20 18.76
CA PHE A 25 -0.94 7.64 18.61
C PHE A 25 -1.20 9.10 19.01
N ASP A 26 -0.17 9.85 19.43
CA ASP A 26 -0.27 11.30 19.70
C ASP A 26 0.91 12.08 19.11
N GLN A 27 1.16 11.85 17.83
CA GLN A 27 2.10 12.64 17.03
C GLN A 27 1.36 13.73 16.25
N GLN A 28 2.03 14.86 16.02
CA GLN A 28 1.46 15.94 15.24
C GLN A 28 1.32 15.55 13.76
N THR A 29 0.12 15.70 13.22
CA THR A 29 -0.19 15.38 11.82
C THR A 29 0.51 16.36 10.87
N ASN A 30 1.40 15.85 10.01
CA ASN A 30 2.11 16.63 8.99
C ASN A 30 1.57 16.28 7.59
N ILE A 31 0.69 17.12 7.07
CA ILE A 31 -0.02 16.89 5.79
C ILE A 31 0.95 16.78 4.59
N PRO A 32 1.92 17.69 4.38
CA PRO A 32 2.89 17.56 3.29
C PRO A 32 3.67 16.24 3.30
N LEU A 33 4.11 15.80 4.49
CA LEU A 33 4.85 14.55 4.65
C LEU A 33 3.96 13.34 4.32
N ILE A 34 2.73 13.34 4.82
CA ILE A 34 1.74 12.28 4.54
C ILE A 34 1.46 12.21 3.04
N HIS A 35 1.22 13.36 2.39
CA HIS A 35 0.99 13.44 0.96
C HIS A 35 2.16 12.85 0.16
N GLN A 36 3.42 13.19 0.51
CA GLN A 36 4.59 12.67 -0.17
C GLN A 36 4.73 11.14 -0.04
N VAL A 37 4.45 10.57 1.14
CA VAL A 37 4.52 9.12 1.34
C VAL A 37 3.43 8.40 0.57
N VAL A 38 2.20 8.92 0.61
CA VAL A 38 1.06 8.33 -0.09
C VAL A 38 1.24 8.39 -1.61
N THR A 39 1.71 9.52 -2.14
CA THR A 39 1.98 9.65 -3.58
C THR A 39 3.10 8.71 -4.02
N ALA A 40 4.15 8.52 -3.21
CA ALA A 40 5.19 7.54 -3.49
C ALA A 40 4.66 6.10 -3.46
N GLN A 41 3.77 5.75 -2.52
CA GLN A 41 3.14 4.43 -2.43
C GLN A 41 2.24 4.16 -3.66
N LEU A 42 1.42 5.12 -4.06
CA LEU A 42 0.60 5.04 -5.27
C LEU A 42 1.44 4.95 -6.54
N ALA A 43 2.56 5.67 -6.61
CA ALA A 43 3.50 5.58 -7.71
C ALA A 43 4.17 4.20 -7.77
N ALA A 44 4.54 3.60 -6.64
CA ALA A 44 5.10 2.25 -6.57
C ALA A 44 4.10 1.17 -6.99
N ALA A 45 2.81 1.34 -6.70
CA ALA A 45 1.75 0.42 -7.14
C ALA A 45 1.54 0.44 -8.67
N ARG A 46 2.00 1.48 -9.38
CA ARG A 46 1.86 1.60 -10.83
C ARG A 46 2.85 0.69 -11.55
N GLN A 47 2.33 -0.34 -12.23
CA GLN A 47 3.12 -1.35 -12.95
C GLN A 47 3.99 -0.80 -14.10
N GLY A 48 3.51 0.21 -14.84
CA GLY A 48 4.29 0.86 -15.89
C GLY A 48 4.59 0.01 -17.13
N THR A 49 3.76 -0.99 -17.45
CA THR A 49 3.91 -1.95 -18.57
C THR A 49 3.56 -1.41 -19.96
N GLN A 50 3.31 -0.11 -20.07
CA GLN A 50 2.94 0.57 -21.32
C GLN A 50 4.15 0.70 -22.28
N LYS A 51 3.99 0.25 -23.52
CA LYS A 51 5.01 0.39 -24.59
C LYS A 51 4.34 0.74 -25.94
N ALA A 52 4.91 1.72 -26.63
CA ALA A 52 4.62 1.99 -28.05
C ALA A 52 5.86 1.70 -28.90
N LYS A 53 5.67 1.27 -30.14
CA LYS A 53 6.78 1.06 -31.09
C LYS A 53 7.31 2.41 -31.56
N ASN A 54 8.61 2.61 -31.45
CA ASN A 54 9.28 3.73 -32.11
C ASN A 54 9.46 3.44 -33.60
N ARG A 55 9.95 4.43 -34.37
CA ARG A 55 10.25 4.27 -35.81
C ARG A 55 11.12 3.04 -36.14
N GLY A 56 12.05 2.67 -35.26
CA GLY A 56 12.97 1.55 -35.47
C GLY A 56 12.34 0.18 -35.22
N GLU A 57 11.41 0.10 -34.26
CA GLU A 57 10.68 -1.11 -33.88
C GLU A 57 9.46 -1.37 -34.77
N THR A 58 8.97 -0.34 -35.49
CA THR A 58 7.88 -0.49 -36.46
C THR A 58 8.34 -1.29 -37.67
N SER A 59 7.54 -2.30 -38.05
CA SER A 59 7.79 -3.13 -39.24
C SER A 59 7.61 -2.33 -40.54
N GLY A 60 8.46 -2.59 -41.53
CA GLY A 60 8.39 -1.94 -42.83
C GLY A 60 9.74 -1.87 -43.53
N SER A 61 9.74 -1.36 -44.76
CA SER A 61 10.96 -1.24 -45.57
C SER A 61 11.96 -0.25 -44.96
N GLY A 62 13.25 -0.60 -45.01
CA GLY A 62 14.37 0.32 -44.73
C GLY A 62 14.81 1.12 -45.95
N LYS A 63 14.29 0.79 -47.14
CA LYS A 63 14.60 1.49 -48.39
C LYS A 63 13.93 2.86 -48.41
N LYS A 64 14.65 3.84 -48.96
CA LYS A 64 14.09 5.16 -49.23
C LYS A 64 12.94 5.06 -50.25
N PRO A 65 11.77 5.67 -50.02
CA PRO A 65 10.61 5.50 -50.89
C PRO A 65 10.84 5.94 -52.35
N PHE A 66 11.59 7.02 -52.55
CA PHE A 66 11.92 7.57 -53.88
C PHE A 66 13.20 8.44 -53.83
N ALA A 67 13.67 8.88 -54.99
CA ALA A 67 14.88 9.71 -55.12
C ALA A 67 14.79 11.04 -54.34
N GLN A 68 15.93 11.63 -53.96
CA GLN A 68 15.98 12.84 -53.12
C GLN A 68 15.40 14.08 -53.81
N LYS A 69 15.45 14.15 -55.14
CA LYS A 69 14.98 15.25 -55.99
C LYS A 69 14.36 14.66 -57.27
N GLY A 70 13.64 15.48 -58.03
CA GLY A 70 13.10 15.13 -59.35
C GLY A 70 11.68 14.53 -59.37
N THR A 71 11.04 14.34 -58.21
CA THR A 71 9.71 13.70 -58.11
C THR A 71 8.54 14.66 -57.87
N GLY A 72 8.80 15.94 -57.61
CA GLY A 72 7.77 16.94 -57.26
C GLY A 72 7.10 16.75 -55.89
N ARG A 73 7.42 15.67 -55.16
CA ARG A 73 6.87 15.36 -53.83
C ARG A 73 7.74 15.91 -52.70
N ALA A 74 7.14 16.06 -51.51
CA ALA A 74 7.90 16.38 -50.29
C ALA A 74 8.98 15.31 -50.02
N ARG A 75 10.12 15.73 -49.46
CA ARG A 75 11.24 14.82 -49.17
C ARG A 75 10.85 13.80 -48.10
N GLN A 76 11.03 12.51 -48.39
CA GLN A 76 10.74 11.43 -47.46
C GLN A 76 11.93 10.48 -47.34
N GLY A 77 12.32 10.18 -46.10
CA GLY A 77 13.44 9.28 -45.79
C GLY A 77 13.03 7.83 -45.55
N SER A 78 11.81 7.59 -45.06
CA SER A 78 11.32 6.26 -44.73
C SER A 78 9.80 6.24 -44.64
N ILE A 79 9.19 5.13 -44.99
CA ILE A 79 7.74 4.90 -44.79
C ILE A 79 7.37 4.74 -43.31
N ARG A 80 8.35 4.47 -42.42
CA ARG A 80 8.16 4.27 -40.98
C ARG A 80 8.25 5.57 -40.17
N ALA A 81 8.41 6.71 -40.83
CA ALA A 81 8.53 8.00 -40.18
C ALA A 81 7.24 8.36 -39.40
N PRO A 82 7.32 9.06 -38.25
CA PRO A 82 6.14 9.37 -37.42
C PRO A 82 5.02 10.13 -38.14
N LEU A 83 5.36 10.91 -39.16
CA LEU A 83 4.40 11.67 -39.98
C LEU A 83 3.61 10.79 -40.95
N GLN A 84 4.06 9.55 -41.20
CA GLN A 84 3.42 8.61 -42.12
C GLN A 84 2.37 7.78 -41.40
N ARG A 85 1.32 7.37 -42.14
CA ARG A 85 0.34 6.40 -41.63
C ARG A 85 1.02 5.07 -41.36
N GLY A 86 0.81 4.50 -40.18
CA GLY A 86 1.50 3.29 -39.74
C GLY A 86 2.98 3.51 -39.36
N GLY A 87 3.45 4.75 -39.33
CA GLY A 87 4.77 5.12 -38.81
C GLY A 87 4.87 4.91 -37.29
N GLY A 88 6.10 4.73 -36.79
CA GLY A 88 6.33 4.62 -35.35
C GLY A 88 6.23 5.97 -34.63
N ALA A 89 5.90 5.94 -33.33
CA ALA A 89 5.79 7.17 -32.54
C ALA A 89 7.16 7.85 -32.35
N ALA A 90 7.19 9.18 -32.42
CA ALA A 90 8.40 9.97 -32.20
C ALA A 90 8.86 9.90 -30.74
N HIS A 91 7.96 10.22 -29.81
CA HIS A 91 8.14 10.03 -28.37
C HIS A 91 7.32 8.84 -27.91
N ALA A 92 7.81 7.65 -28.24
CA ALA A 92 7.17 6.41 -27.83
C ALA A 92 7.21 6.26 -26.31
N VAL A 93 6.06 5.91 -25.72
CA VAL A 93 5.97 5.51 -24.32
C VAL A 93 6.81 4.25 -24.13
N ARG A 94 7.66 4.24 -23.10
CA ARG A 94 8.50 3.10 -22.73
C ARG A 94 8.09 2.55 -21.36
N PRO A 95 8.23 1.22 -21.15
CA PRO A 95 8.09 0.64 -19.83
C PRO A 95 9.09 1.30 -18.88
N ARG A 96 8.62 1.71 -17.71
CA ARG A 96 9.45 2.33 -16.67
C ARG A 96 8.90 2.03 -15.29
N SER A 97 9.79 1.97 -14.32
CA SER A 97 9.39 1.98 -12.92
C SER A 97 8.99 3.40 -12.50
N TYR A 98 7.91 3.50 -11.74
CA TYR A 98 7.44 4.73 -11.11
C TYR A 98 7.85 4.81 -9.63
N PHE A 99 8.61 3.82 -9.14
CA PHE A 99 9.08 3.77 -7.77
C PHE A 99 9.92 4.99 -7.40
N GLN A 100 9.62 5.58 -6.25
CA GLN A 100 10.34 6.71 -5.67
C GLN A 100 10.88 6.29 -4.31
N ARG A 101 12.17 6.51 -4.07
CA ARG A 101 12.79 6.18 -2.79
C ARG A 101 12.36 7.19 -1.72
N THR A 102 11.64 6.72 -0.71
CA THR A 102 11.27 7.51 0.48
C THR A 102 12.09 7.05 1.69
N PRO A 103 12.67 7.99 2.48
CA PRO A 103 13.39 7.64 3.71
C PRO A 103 12.51 6.90 4.71
N LYS A 104 13.05 5.85 5.36
CA LYS A 104 12.33 5.01 6.34
C LYS A 104 11.66 5.83 7.46
N LYS A 105 12.36 6.84 7.99
CA LYS A 105 11.84 7.73 9.04
C LYS A 105 10.61 8.52 8.58
N MET A 106 10.56 8.92 7.30
CA MET A 106 9.39 9.62 6.74
C MET A 106 8.19 8.69 6.64
N ILE A 107 8.37 7.45 6.20
CA ILE A 107 7.28 6.46 6.12
C ILE A 107 6.71 6.19 7.51
N ALA A 108 7.58 5.96 8.50
CA ALA A 108 7.16 5.74 9.88
C ALA A 108 6.44 6.95 10.48
N ALA A 109 6.96 8.17 10.25
CA ALA A 109 6.32 9.40 10.72
C ALA A 109 4.95 9.63 10.06
N ALA A 110 4.80 9.30 8.78
CA ALA A 110 3.52 9.41 8.07
C ALA A 110 2.47 8.49 8.71
N LEU A 111 2.83 7.22 8.94
CA LEU A 111 1.92 6.25 9.57
C LEU A 111 1.49 6.71 10.97
N LYS A 112 2.44 7.13 11.80
CA LYS A 112 2.15 7.67 13.15
C LYS A 112 1.23 8.89 13.09
N GLY A 113 1.49 9.82 12.16
CA GLY A 113 0.66 11.02 11.99
C GLY A 113 -0.79 10.69 11.61
N VAL A 114 -1.01 9.72 10.71
CA VAL A 114 -2.36 9.31 10.31
C VAL A 114 -3.06 8.54 11.44
N LEU A 115 -2.37 7.64 12.15
CA LEU A 115 -2.94 6.93 13.30
C LEU A 115 -3.32 7.91 14.42
N SER A 116 -2.51 8.94 14.65
CA SER A 116 -2.79 9.98 15.64
C SER A 116 -4.02 10.80 15.25
N ASP A 117 -4.20 11.12 13.96
CA ASP A 117 -5.42 11.76 13.47
C ASP A 117 -6.67 10.90 13.69
N ARG A 118 -6.58 9.59 13.44
CA ARG A 118 -7.69 8.66 13.70
C ARG A 118 -8.00 8.56 15.18
N GLN A 119 -6.98 8.54 16.03
CA GLN A 119 -7.16 8.48 17.48
C GLN A 119 -7.81 9.74 18.05
N ARG A 120 -7.36 10.92 17.63
CA ARG A 120 -7.91 12.21 18.07
C ARG A 120 -9.40 12.38 17.73
N ASN A 121 -9.85 11.70 16.69
CA ASN A 121 -11.25 11.68 16.25
C ASN A 121 -12.03 10.46 16.76
N GLU A 122 -11.48 9.68 17.70
CA GLU A 122 -12.10 8.49 18.31
C GLU A 122 -12.50 7.41 17.29
N ARG A 123 -11.66 7.20 16.27
CA ARG A 123 -11.92 6.29 15.13
C ARG A 123 -11.14 4.97 15.19
N ILE A 124 -10.56 4.67 16.33
CA ILE A 124 -9.81 3.45 16.58
C ILE A 124 -10.58 2.60 17.57
N TYR A 125 -10.89 1.38 17.18
CA TYR A 125 -11.64 0.42 17.97
C TYR A 125 -10.86 -0.87 18.14
N VAL A 126 -11.05 -1.54 19.28
CA VAL A 126 -10.43 -2.84 19.57
C VAL A 126 -11.49 -3.88 19.88
N VAL A 127 -11.40 -5.00 19.18
CA VAL A 127 -12.25 -6.19 19.35
C VAL A 127 -11.43 -7.30 19.96
N ASP A 128 -11.97 -7.99 20.97
CA ASP A 128 -11.32 -9.18 21.52
C ASP A 128 -11.16 -10.28 20.45
N SER A 129 -12.28 -10.73 19.89
CA SER A 129 -12.33 -11.74 18.84
C SER A 129 -13.51 -11.49 17.89
N ILE A 130 -13.33 -11.79 16.60
CA ILE A 130 -14.35 -11.50 15.56
C ILE A 130 -15.34 -12.65 15.41
N THR A 131 -14.83 -13.88 15.25
CA THR A 131 -15.67 -15.07 15.09
C THR A 131 -14.87 -16.33 15.41
N THR A 132 -15.54 -17.32 15.99
CA THR A 132 -14.96 -18.63 16.31
C THR A 132 -15.11 -19.64 15.16
N ALA A 133 -16.07 -19.42 14.26
CA ALA A 133 -16.34 -20.24 13.09
C ALA A 133 -16.46 -19.37 11.83
N PRO A 134 -16.18 -19.90 10.63
CA PRO A 134 -16.24 -19.11 9.40
C PRO A 134 -17.68 -18.70 9.09
N SER A 135 -18.00 -17.41 9.31
CA SER A 135 -19.32 -16.84 9.09
C SER A 135 -19.20 -15.36 8.75
N THR A 136 -19.56 -15.02 7.51
CA THR A 136 -19.51 -13.64 7.00
C THR A 136 -20.48 -12.74 7.75
N LYS A 137 -21.71 -13.22 8.01
CA LYS A 137 -22.75 -12.45 8.70
C LYS A 137 -22.35 -12.08 10.12
N ALA A 138 -21.81 -13.03 10.87
CA ALA A 138 -21.36 -12.80 12.25
C ALA A 138 -20.16 -11.86 12.29
N ALA A 139 -19.16 -12.08 11.43
CA ALA A 139 -17.97 -11.25 11.37
C ALA A 139 -18.28 -9.80 10.98
N ILE A 140 -19.17 -9.59 10.00
CA ILE A 140 -19.60 -8.24 9.59
C ILE A 140 -20.32 -7.55 10.75
N ALA A 141 -21.21 -8.24 11.46
CA ALA A 141 -21.90 -7.68 12.63
C ALA A 141 -20.92 -7.27 13.74
N ALA A 142 -19.92 -8.12 14.03
CA ALA A 142 -18.89 -7.85 15.03
C ALA A 142 -18.01 -6.64 14.70
N VAL A 143 -17.80 -6.32 13.41
CA VAL A 143 -17.07 -5.11 12.99
C VAL A 143 -18.01 -3.89 12.92
N ARG A 144 -19.23 -4.08 12.43
CA ARG A 144 -20.20 -2.99 12.22
C ARG A 144 -20.77 -2.39 13.50
N GLN A 145 -20.70 -3.10 14.63
CA GLN A 145 -21.10 -2.55 15.93
C GLN A 145 -20.31 -1.29 16.33
N PHE A 146 -19.14 -1.04 15.76
CA PHE A 146 -18.34 0.16 16.05
C PHE A 146 -18.56 1.29 15.06
N SER A 147 -18.99 0.98 13.83
CA SER A 147 -19.10 1.97 12.78
C SER A 147 -20.05 1.57 11.65
N ASP A 148 -20.91 2.52 11.33
CA ASP A 148 -21.78 2.51 10.15
C ASP A 148 -21.13 3.18 8.93
N ARG A 149 -19.89 3.69 9.05
CA ARG A 149 -19.20 4.40 7.96
C ARG A 149 -18.82 3.46 6.82
N LYS A 150 -18.71 4.01 5.61
CA LYS A 150 -18.57 3.18 4.42
C LYS A 150 -17.29 2.34 4.47
N ASN A 151 -16.12 2.96 4.64
CA ASN A 151 -14.85 2.27 4.53
C ASN A 151 -14.29 1.95 5.92
N VAL A 152 -14.13 0.67 6.24
CA VAL A 152 -13.51 0.23 7.51
C VAL A 152 -12.24 -0.55 7.20
N LEU A 153 -11.14 -0.22 7.85
CA LEU A 153 -9.92 -1.03 7.83
C LEU A 153 -9.91 -1.92 9.07
N VAL A 154 -9.93 -3.23 8.85
CA VAL A 154 -9.83 -4.23 9.90
C VAL A 154 -8.42 -4.79 9.91
N VAL A 155 -7.75 -4.72 11.05
CA VAL A 155 -6.40 -5.22 11.24
C VAL A 155 -6.47 -6.50 12.08
N LEU A 156 -5.99 -7.60 11.49
CA LEU A 156 -6.07 -8.95 12.04
C LEU A 156 -4.67 -9.49 12.31
N SER A 157 -4.51 -10.30 13.35
CA SER A 157 -3.24 -11.03 13.54
C SER A 157 -3.13 -12.11 12.47
N ARG A 158 -1.89 -12.47 12.09
CA ARG A 158 -1.62 -13.47 11.05
C ARG A 158 -2.16 -14.87 11.41
N ALA A 159 -2.36 -15.14 12.70
CA ALA A 159 -2.92 -16.40 13.19
C ALA A 159 -4.45 -16.51 13.00
N GLU A 160 -5.15 -15.42 12.70
CA GLU A 160 -6.62 -15.35 12.70
C GLU A 160 -7.23 -15.66 11.31
N ASP A 161 -6.92 -16.82 10.72
CA ASP A 161 -7.39 -17.19 9.36
C ASP A 161 -8.93 -17.25 9.25
N ILE A 162 -9.62 -17.69 10.31
CA ILE A 162 -11.08 -17.79 10.32
C ILE A 162 -11.73 -16.39 10.17
N ALA A 163 -11.21 -15.39 10.88
CA ALA A 163 -11.67 -14.01 10.78
C ALA A 163 -11.36 -13.44 9.39
N TRP A 164 -10.16 -13.70 8.87
CA TRP A 164 -9.76 -13.25 7.53
C TRP A 164 -10.69 -13.80 6.44
N ARG A 165 -10.94 -15.11 6.45
CA ARG A 165 -11.84 -15.78 5.49
C ARG A 165 -13.28 -15.28 5.60
N SER A 166 -13.73 -14.91 6.80
CA SER A 166 -15.08 -14.42 7.05
C SER A 166 -15.28 -12.98 6.58
N LEU A 167 -14.25 -12.15 6.60
CA LEU A 167 -14.36 -10.73 6.24
C LEU A 167 -13.93 -10.41 4.80
N ARG A 168 -13.08 -11.22 4.16
CA ARG A 168 -12.50 -10.90 2.83
C ARG A 168 -13.50 -10.67 1.69
N ASN A 169 -14.75 -11.12 1.87
CA ASN A 169 -15.81 -10.95 0.88
C ASN A 169 -16.54 -9.60 1.00
N ALA A 170 -16.33 -8.84 2.08
CA ALA A 170 -16.99 -7.56 2.28
C ALA A 170 -16.32 -6.47 1.43
N GLU A 171 -17.07 -5.87 0.50
CA GLU A 171 -16.57 -4.82 -0.41
C GLU A 171 -16.06 -3.57 0.32
N ASN A 172 -16.73 -3.23 1.41
CA ASN A 172 -16.54 -2.02 2.20
C ASN A 172 -15.52 -2.19 3.35
N MET A 173 -14.89 -3.36 3.46
CA MET A 173 -13.93 -3.67 4.52
C MET A 173 -12.59 -4.06 3.90
N HIS A 174 -11.55 -3.31 4.23
CA HIS A 174 -10.19 -3.68 3.86
C HIS A 174 -9.54 -4.44 5.00
N LEU A 175 -8.80 -5.51 4.70
CA LEU A 175 -8.12 -6.34 5.68
C LEU A 175 -6.61 -6.17 5.55
N LEU A 176 -5.94 -5.94 6.67
CA LEU A 176 -4.49 -5.94 6.76
C LEU A 176 -4.00 -6.74 7.96
N VAL A 177 -2.76 -7.17 7.89
CA VAL A 177 -2.00 -7.72 9.02
C VAL A 177 -1.19 -6.54 9.62
N PRO A 178 -0.96 -6.49 10.94
CA PRO A 178 -0.30 -5.34 11.59
C PRO A 178 1.09 -4.99 11.02
N ASP A 179 1.80 -5.96 10.45
CA ASP A 179 3.11 -5.77 9.80
C ASP A 179 3.03 -5.05 8.44
N GLN A 180 1.88 -5.10 7.77
CA GLN A 180 1.62 -4.44 6.49
C GLN A 180 0.83 -3.13 6.64
N LEU A 181 0.61 -2.66 7.87
CA LEU A 181 -0.10 -1.42 8.14
C LEU A 181 0.65 -0.23 7.52
N ASN A 182 -0.04 0.53 6.68
CA ASN A 182 0.55 1.62 5.91
C ASN A 182 -0.33 2.88 5.91
N ALA A 183 0.26 4.02 5.53
CA ALA A 183 -0.43 5.31 5.60
C ALA A 183 -1.60 5.44 4.60
N TYR A 184 -1.49 4.84 3.41
CA TYR A 184 -2.54 4.91 2.38
C TYR A 184 -3.83 4.23 2.82
N ASP A 185 -3.74 3.00 3.32
CA ASP A 185 -4.92 2.22 3.69
C ASP A 185 -5.63 2.79 4.92
N VAL A 186 -4.85 3.34 5.87
CA VAL A 186 -5.42 4.05 7.02
C VAL A 186 -6.14 5.33 6.60
N LEU A 187 -5.61 6.09 5.63
CA LEU A 187 -6.27 7.29 5.11
C LEU A 187 -7.51 7.00 4.30
N LYS A 188 -7.49 5.93 3.50
CA LYS A 188 -8.61 5.51 2.65
C LYS A 188 -9.82 5.05 3.48
N SER A 189 -9.56 4.53 4.68
CA SER A 189 -10.58 4.05 5.60
C SER A 189 -11.01 5.14 6.58
N ASP A 190 -12.30 5.16 6.88
CA ASP A 190 -12.88 6.11 7.83
C ASP A 190 -12.54 5.72 9.26
N ASP A 191 -12.70 4.43 9.57
CA ASP A 191 -12.50 3.84 10.89
C ASP A 191 -11.55 2.64 10.85
N LEU A 192 -10.87 2.42 11.98
CA LEU A 192 -9.91 1.35 12.21
C LEU A 192 -10.44 0.39 13.27
N VAL A 193 -10.48 -0.89 12.98
CA VAL A 193 -10.86 -1.95 13.92
C VAL A 193 -9.70 -2.92 14.05
N PHE A 194 -9.08 -2.99 15.22
CA PHE A 194 -8.03 -3.95 15.53
C PHE A 194 -8.60 -5.13 16.30
N THR A 195 -8.08 -6.34 16.06
CA THR A 195 -8.20 -7.40 17.07
C THR A 195 -7.23 -7.15 18.22
N GLN A 196 -7.57 -7.65 19.41
CA GLN A 196 -6.70 -7.51 20.59
C GLN A 196 -5.33 -8.15 20.34
N ALA A 197 -5.29 -9.28 19.63
CA ALA A 197 -4.04 -9.88 19.17
C ALA A 197 -3.27 -8.93 18.23
N ALA A 198 -3.94 -8.36 17.23
CA ALA A 198 -3.30 -7.49 16.25
C ALA A 198 -2.72 -6.20 16.84
N ILE A 199 -3.42 -5.55 17.78
CA ILE A 199 -2.91 -4.32 18.42
C ILE A 199 -1.69 -4.64 19.29
N ASN A 200 -1.70 -5.78 20.01
CA ASN A 200 -0.57 -6.21 20.81
C ASN A 200 0.65 -6.54 19.94
N ASP A 201 0.45 -7.24 18.82
CA ASP A 201 1.49 -7.53 17.83
C ASP A 201 2.07 -6.23 17.23
N PHE A 202 1.22 -5.25 16.94
CA PHE A 202 1.65 -3.94 16.42
C PHE A 202 2.47 -3.16 17.45
N LEU A 203 2.05 -3.15 18.72
CA LEU A 203 2.75 -2.46 19.81
C LEU A 203 4.08 -3.14 20.18
N ALA A 204 4.16 -4.47 20.10
CA ALA A 204 5.40 -5.22 20.29
C ALA A 204 6.47 -4.87 19.24
N GLY A 205 6.03 -4.39 18.08
CA GLY A 205 6.90 -4.02 16.95
C GLY A 205 7.47 -5.25 16.22
N PRO A 206 8.30 -5.02 15.18
CA PRO A 206 8.91 -6.11 14.45
C PRO A 206 9.81 -6.93 15.39
N ALA A 207 9.65 -8.26 15.37
CA ALA A 207 10.53 -9.16 16.10
C ALA A 207 11.99 -8.80 15.77
N LYS A 208 12.81 -8.59 16.80
CA LYS A 208 14.23 -8.28 16.63
C LYS A 208 14.86 -9.40 15.80
N SER A 209 15.18 -9.14 14.54
CA SER A 209 15.96 -10.09 13.76
C SER A 209 17.31 -10.23 14.46
N ALA A 210 17.71 -11.47 14.78
CA ALA A 210 19.04 -11.76 15.28
C ALA A 210 20.04 -11.06 14.36
N THR A 211 20.87 -10.18 14.92
CA THR A 211 21.91 -9.50 14.16
C THR A 211 22.88 -10.58 13.72
N ALA A 212 22.85 -10.96 12.44
CA ALA A 212 23.85 -11.83 11.86
C ALA A 212 25.17 -11.06 11.84
N VAL A 213 25.99 -11.27 12.87
CA VAL A 213 27.37 -10.78 12.90
C VAL A 213 28.18 -11.78 12.09
N ALA A 214 28.38 -11.49 10.80
CA ALA A 214 29.40 -12.19 10.02
C ALA A 214 30.76 -11.92 10.70
N ARG A 215 31.46 -12.98 11.12
CA ARG A 215 32.82 -12.88 11.65
C ARG A 215 33.81 -13.05 10.49
N GLU A 216 34.87 -12.27 10.53
CA GLU A 216 35.93 -12.19 9.50
C GLU A 216 36.53 -13.57 9.13
N SER A 217 36.47 -14.54 10.05
CA SER A 217 36.89 -15.94 9.85
C SER A 217 36.09 -16.72 8.79
N GLU A 218 34.94 -16.23 8.33
CA GLU A 218 34.14 -16.91 7.29
C GLU A 218 34.59 -16.54 5.86
N LEU A 219 35.40 -15.48 5.69
CA LEU A 219 35.92 -15.06 4.39
C LEU A 219 37.19 -15.86 3.98
N GLU A 220 38.01 -16.28 4.94
CA GLU A 220 39.27 -16.98 4.66
C GLU A 220 39.10 -18.42 4.18
N ALA A 221 37.92 -19.04 4.38
CA ALA A 221 37.65 -20.41 3.91
C ALA A 221 37.25 -20.50 2.43
N SER A 222 37.28 -19.38 1.69
CA SER A 222 36.82 -19.31 0.29
C SER A 222 37.83 -18.73 -0.70
N ALA A 223 39.12 -18.67 -0.32
CA ALA A 223 40.23 -18.30 -1.20
C ALA A 223 40.97 -19.53 -1.74
#